data_AF-A0A1I5R0V8-F1
#
_entry.id   AF-A0A1I5R0V8-F1
#
_cell.length_a   1.000
_cell.length_b   1.000
_cell.length_c   1.000
_cell.angle_alpha   90.00
_cell.angle_beta   90.00
_cell.angle_gamma   90.00
#
_symmetry.space_group_name_H-M   'P 1'
#
loop_
_entity.id
_entity.type
_entity.pdbx_description
1 polymer ?
#
loop_
_entity_poly.entity_id
_entity_poly.type
_entity_poly.pdbx_seq_one_letter_code
_entity_poly.pdbx_strand_id
1 'polypeptide(L)'
;MSRALFAKTRRIALVVASASVLALTGAVTAAAAPTATDDPVRTTGEVNKSLNFSCEFPLVGQRSVTAQITATFPDSVPAGTPIDVTGFNVAVEIDAEITDAMRLVGAATVEGTAAPNVDVDINGTPLGVRLNGMRIPSTPVPESGSMTVNIVGEVPSLTVQSAGQVSFAVGDEFSGRVTPRRADGSETSLGTFDLPCTMDAGQDPSLATVTVS
;
A
#
# COMPACT_ATOMS: atom_id res chain seq x y z
N MET A 1 -48.05 4.02 29.66
CA MET A 1 -48.83 5.22 30.07
C MET A 1 -47.86 6.39 30.04
N SER A 2 -47.93 7.49 29.27
CA SER A 2 -48.93 8.06 28.37
C SER A 2 -48.26 9.13 27.48
N ARG A 3 -48.50 9.05 26.16
CA ARG A 3 -48.80 10.10 25.15
C ARG A 3 -48.38 11.58 25.37
N ALA A 4 -47.79 12.21 24.34
CA ALA A 4 -48.36 13.27 23.46
C ALA A 4 -47.22 14.01 22.69
N LEU A 5 -47.05 13.88 21.37
CA LEU A 5 -47.75 14.59 20.27
C LEU A 5 -47.85 16.11 20.45
N PHE A 6 -47.01 16.85 19.72
CA PHE A 6 -47.28 18.24 19.32
C PHE A 6 -47.16 18.36 17.80
N ALA A 7 -48.30 18.41 17.14
CA ALA A 7 -48.48 18.92 15.80
C ALA A 7 -49.08 20.32 15.91
N LYS A 8 -48.60 21.30 15.12
CA LYS A 8 -49.45 22.43 14.75
C LYS A 8 -49.09 23.01 13.38
N THR A 9 -50.13 23.00 12.57
CA THR A 9 -50.29 23.30 11.16
C THR A 9 -50.66 24.78 10.91
N ARG A 10 -50.62 25.17 9.62
CA ARG A 10 -51.40 26.21 8.87
C ARG A 10 -50.62 27.49 8.56
N ARG A 11 -50.68 28.10 7.37
CA ARG A 11 -51.79 28.36 6.41
C ARG A 11 -51.18 28.54 4.99
N ILE A 12 -51.57 27.83 3.91
CA ILE A 12 -52.66 28.05 2.92
C ILE A 12 -52.99 29.52 2.56
N ALA A 13 -52.77 29.90 1.29
CA ALA A 13 -53.75 30.50 0.33
C ALA A 13 -53.05 31.33 -0.78
N LEU A 14 -53.07 30.88 -2.06
CA LEU A 14 -53.86 31.38 -3.22
C LEU A 14 -53.21 32.57 -3.99
N VAL A 15 -52.56 32.32 -5.15
CA VAL A 15 -53.07 32.35 -6.56
C VAL A 15 -53.52 33.73 -7.04
N VAL A 16 -52.82 34.30 -8.04
CA VAL A 16 -53.39 35.01 -9.21
C VAL A 16 -52.45 34.84 -10.43
N ALA A 17 -53.02 34.39 -11.54
CA ALA A 17 -52.40 34.25 -12.86
C ALA A 17 -52.43 35.56 -13.65
N SER A 18 -51.50 35.78 -14.60
CA SER A 18 -51.71 36.50 -15.87
C SER A 18 -50.49 36.38 -16.78
N ALA A 19 -50.72 35.92 -18.01
CA ALA A 19 -49.76 35.72 -19.09
C ALA A 19 -49.38 37.04 -19.80
N SER A 20 -48.20 37.10 -20.41
CA SER A 20 -47.94 37.72 -21.74
C SER A 20 -46.50 37.50 -22.21
N VAL A 21 -46.39 37.26 -23.51
CA VAL A 21 -45.27 36.71 -24.29
C VAL A 21 -44.20 37.75 -24.60
N LEU A 22 -42.91 37.36 -24.52
CA LEU A 22 -41.87 37.87 -25.43
C LEU A 22 -40.84 36.77 -25.69
N ALA A 23 -40.72 36.42 -26.97
CA ALA A 23 -39.76 35.49 -27.51
C ALA A 23 -38.35 36.09 -27.49
N LEU A 24 -37.37 35.32 -26.99
CA LEU A 24 -36.00 35.36 -27.47
C LEU A 24 -35.51 33.92 -27.57
N THR A 25 -35.27 33.50 -28.82
CA THR A 25 -34.52 32.31 -29.19
C THR A 25 -33.10 32.40 -28.64
N GLY A 26 -32.83 31.70 -27.54
CA GLY A 26 -31.49 31.40 -27.06
C GLY A 26 -31.26 29.89 -27.16
N ALA A 27 -30.55 29.45 -28.20
CA ALA A 27 -30.09 28.08 -28.31
C ALA A 27 -29.04 27.84 -27.20
N VAL A 28 -29.47 27.23 -26.10
CA VAL A 28 -28.55 26.75 -25.07
C VAL A 28 -27.96 25.44 -25.58
N THR A 29 -26.80 25.53 -26.23
CA THR A 29 -25.96 24.35 -26.47
C THR A 29 -25.48 23.87 -25.11
N ALA A 30 -26.18 22.87 -24.54
CA ALA A 30 -25.67 22.11 -23.41
C ALA A 30 -24.40 21.38 -23.89
N ALA A 31 -23.25 21.98 -23.62
CA ALA A 31 -21.98 21.30 -23.72
C ALA A 31 -21.98 20.20 -22.64
N ALA A 32 -22.23 18.97 -23.06
CA ALA A 32 -21.96 17.80 -22.24
C ALA A 32 -20.45 17.83 -21.92
N ALA A 33 -20.12 18.19 -20.68
CA ALA A 33 -18.78 18.00 -20.17
C ALA A 33 -18.46 16.49 -20.21
N PRO A 34 -17.29 16.07 -20.72
CA PRO A 34 -16.90 14.68 -20.62
C PRO A 34 -16.80 14.33 -19.15
N THR A 35 -17.60 13.37 -18.71
CA THR A 35 -17.38 12.66 -17.45
C THR A 35 -16.02 11.99 -17.56
N ALA A 36 -15.03 12.48 -16.82
CA ALA A 36 -13.78 11.77 -16.61
C ALA A 36 -14.15 10.40 -16.01
N THR A 37 -14.00 9.35 -16.81
CA THR A 37 -13.85 8.01 -16.27
C THR A 37 -12.54 8.01 -15.50
N ASP A 38 -12.61 7.80 -14.19
CA ASP A 38 -11.46 7.38 -13.39
C ASP A 38 -11.00 6.01 -13.92
N ASP A 39 -10.28 6.01 -15.03
CA ASP A 39 -9.49 4.85 -15.43
C ASP A 39 -8.40 4.73 -14.36
N PRO A 40 -8.32 3.61 -13.60
CA PRO A 40 -7.23 3.41 -12.66
C PRO A 40 -5.91 3.53 -13.42
N VAL A 41 -5.00 4.32 -12.86
CA VAL A 41 -3.68 4.61 -13.41
C VAL A 41 -3.00 3.29 -13.76
N ARG A 42 -2.81 3.04 -15.06
CA ARG A 42 -1.96 1.97 -15.55
C ARG A 42 -0.50 2.39 -15.35
N THR A 43 0.07 2.10 -14.18
CA THR A 43 1.54 2.05 -14.05
C THR A 43 1.98 0.65 -14.47
N THR A 44 2.41 0.53 -15.72
CA THR A 44 3.15 -0.64 -16.19
C THR A 44 4.63 -0.25 -16.35
N GLY A 45 5.54 -1.19 -16.13
CA GLY A 45 6.98 -0.91 -16.11
C GLY A 45 7.58 -0.78 -14.70
N GLU A 46 8.52 0.16 -14.54
CA GLU A 46 9.20 0.41 -13.25
C GLU A 46 8.24 1.09 -12.26
N VAL A 47 8.07 0.46 -11.11
CA VAL A 47 7.31 0.93 -9.97
C VAL A 47 8.29 1.49 -8.95
N ASN A 48 7.98 2.68 -8.44
CA ASN A 48 8.60 3.27 -7.25
C ASN A 48 7.48 3.82 -6.37
N LYS A 49 7.19 3.12 -5.28
CA LYS A 49 6.02 3.37 -4.43
C LYS A 49 6.44 3.58 -2.98
N SER A 50 5.94 4.65 -2.38
CA SER A 50 6.06 4.94 -0.96
C SER A 50 4.81 4.51 -0.21
N LEU A 51 4.93 3.67 0.80
CA LEU A 51 3.84 3.26 1.68
C LEU A 51 4.28 3.32 3.13
N ASN A 52 3.43 3.86 4.00
CA ASN A 52 3.66 3.90 5.44
C ASN A 52 3.04 2.68 6.12
N PHE A 53 3.76 2.12 7.08
CA PHE A 53 3.34 0.98 7.89
C PHE A 53 3.53 1.27 9.36
N SER A 54 2.58 0.84 10.19
CA SER A 54 2.69 0.83 11.64
C SER A 54 3.22 -0.52 12.11
N CYS A 55 4.41 -0.54 12.72
CA CYS A 55 5.09 -1.73 13.21
C CYS A 55 5.18 -1.77 14.74
N GLU A 56 4.99 -2.95 15.35
CA GLU A 56 5.07 -3.14 16.80
C GLU A 56 6.50 -3.50 17.25
N PHE A 57 7.28 -2.50 17.67
CA PHE A 57 8.63 -2.74 18.17
C PHE A 57 8.62 -3.14 19.66
N PRO A 58 9.38 -4.17 20.08
CA PRO A 58 9.31 -4.69 21.45
C PRO A 58 9.61 -3.68 22.58
N LEU A 59 10.45 -2.66 22.32
CA LEU A 59 10.90 -1.71 23.35
C LEU A 59 10.25 -0.33 23.25
N VAL A 60 9.97 0.14 22.03
CA VAL A 60 9.41 1.47 21.80
C VAL A 60 7.90 1.44 21.53
N GLY A 61 7.32 0.24 21.34
CA GLY A 61 5.93 0.04 20.98
C GLY A 61 5.68 0.31 19.49
N GLN A 62 4.43 0.66 19.16
CA GLN A 62 4.04 0.98 17.79
C GLN A 62 4.80 2.20 17.25
N ARG A 63 5.44 2.06 16.09
CA ARG A 63 6.07 3.17 15.34
C ARG A 63 5.75 3.04 13.86
N SER A 64 5.58 4.18 13.19
CA SER A 64 5.39 4.23 11.75
C SER A 64 6.75 4.16 11.06
N VAL A 65 6.83 3.41 9.96
CA VAL A 65 7.99 3.30 9.08
C VAL A 65 7.57 3.55 7.64
N THR A 66 8.44 4.20 6.87
CA THR A 66 8.21 4.42 5.44
C THR A 66 8.91 3.33 4.64
N ALA A 67 8.16 2.60 3.83
CA ALA A 67 8.69 1.60 2.90
C ALA A 67 8.67 2.15 1.47
N GLN A 68 9.85 2.26 0.86
CA GLN A 68 10.04 2.55 -0.56
C GLN A 68 10.17 1.24 -1.33
N ILE A 69 9.11 0.84 -2.02
CA ILE A 69 9.08 -0.36 -2.86
C ILE A 69 9.51 0.01 -4.28
N THR A 70 10.51 -0.68 -4.80
CA THR A 70 10.90 -0.63 -6.21
C THR A 70 10.78 -2.01 -6.84
N ALA A 71 10.22 -2.09 -8.05
CA ALA A 71 10.14 -3.32 -8.83
C ALA A 71 9.82 -3.00 -10.29
N THR A 72 10.18 -3.87 -11.22
CA THR A 72 9.87 -3.71 -12.65
C THR A 72 8.97 -4.84 -13.11
N PHE A 73 7.79 -4.48 -13.59
CA PHE A 73 6.80 -5.40 -14.17
C PHE A 73 6.82 -5.30 -15.70
N PRO A 74 6.62 -6.40 -16.43
CA PRO A 74 6.39 -6.33 -17.87
C PRO A 74 5.05 -5.65 -18.15
N ASP A 75 4.94 -4.89 -19.24
CA ASP A 75 3.68 -4.26 -19.63
C ASP A 75 2.62 -5.30 -20.06
N SER A 76 3.09 -6.32 -20.77
CA SER A 76 2.25 -7.43 -21.22
C SER A 76 3.06 -8.71 -21.42
N VAL A 77 2.39 -9.84 -21.35
CA VAL A 77 2.95 -11.17 -21.65
C VAL A 77 1.97 -12.00 -22.48
N PRO A 78 2.43 -12.91 -23.36
CA PRO A 78 1.55 -13.89 -23.98
C PRO A 78 0.98 -14.87 -22.95
N ALA A 79 -0.24 -15.34 -23.15
CA ALA A 79 -0.83 -16.41 -22.36
C ALA A 79 0.09 -17.64 -22.29
N GLY A 80 0.25 -18.21 -21.10
CA GLY A 80 1.15 -19.34 -20.84
C GLY A 80 2.62 -18.96 -20.66
N THR A 81 2.98 -17.68 -20.72
CA THR A 81 4.34 -17.18 -20.43
C THR A 81 4.42 -16.68 -18.98
N PRO A 82 5.55 -16.85 -18.28
CA PRO A 82 5.74 -16.27 -16.95
C PRO A 82 5.73 -14.74 -16.97
N ILE A 83 5.07 -14.15 -15.97
CA ILE A 83 5.23 -12.75 -15.58
C ILE A 83 6.43 -12.70 -14.64
N ASP A 84 7.56 -12.23 -15.15
CA ASP A 84 8.80 -12.10 -14.38
C ASP A 84 8.93 -10.67 -13.83
N VAL A 85 8.93 -10.54 -12.50
CA VAL A 85 9.16 -9.27 -11.80
C VAL A 85 10.65 -9.16 -11.46
N THR A 86 11.27 -8.05 -11.82
CA THR A 86 12.71 -7.83 -11.59
C THR A 86 12.96 -6.57 -10.77
N GLY A 87 14.19 -6.38 -10.30
CA GLY A 87 14.57 -5.16 -9.57
C GLY A 87 13.85 -4.97 -8.23
N PHE A 88 13.26 -6.03 -7.67
CA PHE A 88 12.52 -5.94 -6.41
C PHE A 88 13.45 -5.54 -5.25
N ASN A 89 13.13 -4.43 -4.59
CA ASN A 89 13.74 -3.99 -3.35
C ASN A 89 12.72 -3.21 -2.52
N VAL A 90 12.82 -3.30 -1.21
CA VAL A 90 12.10 -2.42 -0.29
C VAL A 90 13.11 -1.74 0.62
N ALA A 91 13.25 -0.42 0.48
CA ALA A 91 14.04 0.38 1.41
C ALA A 91 13.13 0.91 2.51
N VAL A 92 13.34 0.45 3.74
CA VAL A 92 12.56 0.87 4.92
C VAL A 92 13.36 1.91 5.69
N GLU A 93 12.78 3.08 5.88
CA GLU A 93 13.33 4.12 6.72
C GLU A 93 13.02 3.83 8.19
N ILE A 94 14.09 3.81 9.00
CA ILE A 94 14.04 3.62 10.44
C ILE A 94 14.45 4.95 11.07
N ASP A 95 13.57 5.52 11.89
CA ASP A 95 13.82 6.82 12.51
C ASP A 95 14.94 6.76 13.57
N ALA A 96 15.29 7.94 14.09
CA ALA A 96 16.32 8.07 15.12
C ALA A 96 15.94 7.39 16.44
N GLU A 97 14.65 7.37 16.81
CA GLU A 97 14.21 6.79 18.09
C GLU A 97 14.36 5.27 18.09
N ILE A 98 13.97 4.60 17.01
CA ILE A 98 14.17 3.16 16.83
C ILE A 98 15.68 2.85 16.76
N THR A 99 16.45 3.69 16.08
CA THR A 99 17.92 3.53 16.00
C THR A 99 18.57 3.65 17.37
N ASP A 100 18.18 4.64 18.18
CA ASP A 100 18.67 4.83 19.54
C ASP A 100 18.28 3.64 20.45
N ALA A 101 17.07 3.09 20.29
CA ALA A 101 16.65 1.89 21.00
C ALA A 101 17.51 0.66 20.66
N MET A 102 17.90 0.50 19.38
CA MET A 102 18.85 -0.55 18.96
C MET A 102 20.23 -0.35 19.60
N ARG A 103 20.70 0.89 19.68
CA ARG A 103 21.97 1.22 20.36
C ARG A 103 21.91 0.95 21.85
N LEU A 104 20.77 1.21 22.51
CA LEU A 104 20.57 0.95 23.94
C LEU A 104 20.72 -0.53 24.30
N VAL A 105 20.32 -1.44 23.40
CA VAL A 105 20.52 -2.89 23.57
C VAL A 105 21.90 -3.38 23.08
N GLY A 106 22.75 -2.46 22.65
CA GLY A 106 24.12 -2.74 22.20
C GLY A 106 24.22 -3.26 20.77
N ALA A 107 23.22 -3.01 19.92
CA ALA A 107 23.28 -3.42 18.52
C ALA A 107 24.31 -2.58 17.75
N ALA A 108 25.17 -3.26 16.99
CA ALA A 108 26.06 -2.67 15.98
C ALA A 108 25.56 -2.94 14.57
N THR A 109 24.81 -4.03 14.36
CA THR A 109 24.12 -4.33 13.09
C THR A 109 22.72 -4.87 13.35
N VAL A 110 21.89 -4.82 12.32
CA VAL A 110 20.57 -5.45 12.28
C VAL A 110 20.44 -6.28 11.00
N GLU A 111 19.92 -7.49 11.13
CA GLU A 111 19.68 -8.41 10.02
C GLU A 111 18.39 -9.20 10.27
N GLY A 112 17.93 -9.95 9.29
CA GLY A 112 16.71 -10.75 9.48
C GLY A 112 16.09 -11.30 8.21
N THR A 113 14.84 -11.66 8.33
CA THR A 113 14.00 -12.09 7.22
C THR A 113 12.66 -11.36 7.24
N ALA A 114 11.97 -11.44 6.12
CA ALA A 114 10.70 -10.80 5.89
C ALA A 114 9.78 -11.75 5.12
N ALA A 115 8.48 -11.62 5.32
CA ALA A 115 7.49 -12.33 4.53
C ALA A 115 6.30 -11.41 4.25
N PRO A 116 6.42 -10.49 3.27
CA PRO A 116 5.33 -9.64 2.85
C PRO A 116 4.25 -10.43 2.12
N ASN A 117 3.01 -9.98 2.26
CA ASN A 117 1.91 -10.42 1.43
C ASN A 117 1.81 -9.51 0.20
N VAL A 118 1.46 -10.10 -0.94
CA VAL A 118 1.17 -9.43 -2.20
C VAL A 118 -0.22 -9.90 -2.60
N ASP A 119 -1.10 -8.94 -2.85
CA ASP A 119 -2.43 -9.22 -3.37
C ASP A 119 -2.35 -9.26 -4.88
N VAL A 120 -2.72 -10.39 -5.45
CA VAL A 120 -2.78 -10.62 -6.89
C VAL A 120 -4.23 -10.81 -7.27
N ASP A 121 -4.72 -10.10 -8.28
CA ASP A 121 -6.04 -10.37 -8.86
C ASP A 121 -5.87 -10.79 -10.32
N ILE A 122 -6.38 -11.98 -10.65
CA ILE A 122 -6.36 -12.53 -12.00
C ILE A 122 -7.78 -12.48 -12.53
N ASN A 123 -8.06 -11.57 -13.45
CA ASN A 123 -9.38 -11.42 -14.08
C ASN A 123 -10.56 -11.30 -13.08
N GLY A 124 -10.37 -10.56 -11.99
CA GLY A 124 -11.36 -10.39 -10.92
C GLY A 124 -11.38 -11.52 -9.89
N THR A 125 -10.43 -12.45 -9.97
CA THR A 125 -10.25 -13.51 -8.97
C THR A 125 -9.07 -13.18 -8.06
N PRO A 126 -9.31 -12.82 -6.78
CA PRO A 126 -8.25 -12.49 -5.85
C PRO A 126 -7.47 -13.73 -5.41
N LEU A 127 -6.16 -13.56 -5.27
CA LEU A 127 -5.17 -14.54 -4.83
C LEU A 127 -4.16 -13.83 -3.92
N GLY A 128 -4.16 -14.18 -2.64
CA GLY A 128 -3.12 -13.75 -1.72
C GLY A 128 -1.85 -14.58 -1.93
N VAL A 129 -0.72 -13.91 -2.15
CA VAL A 129 0.59 -14.54 -2.29
C VAL A 129 1.49 -14.06 -1.15
N ARG A 130 2.11 -15.00 -0.44
CA ARG A 130 3.14 -14.69 0.56
C ARG A 130 4.53 -14.87 -0.04
N LEU A 131 5.32 -13.81 -0.07
CA LEU A 131 6.69 -13.87 -0.54
C LEU A 131 7.59 -14.43 0.55
N ASN A 132 7.83 -15.74 0.48
CA ASN A 132 8.79 -16.40 1.36
C ASN A 132 10.21 -16.22 0.81
N GLY A 133 11.21 -16.11 1.71
CA GLY A 133 12.61 -16.01 1.30
C GLY A 133 13.13 -14.57 1.14
N MET A 134 12.35 -13.57 1.55
CA MET A 134 12.86 -12.20 1.63
C MET A 134 13.84 -12.10 2.80
N ARG A 135 14.99 -11.48 2.56
CA ARG A 135 16.03 -11.26 3.56
C ARG A 135 16.27 -9.79 3.82
N ILE A 136 16.62 -9.51 5.05
CA ILE A 136 17.15 -8.23 5.51
C ILE A 136 18.66 -8.44 5.70
N PRO A 137 19.50 -8.00 4.76
CA PRO A 137 20.95 -8.11 4.89
C PRO A 137 21.45 -7.35 6.11
N SER A 138 22.57 -7.81 6.67
CA SER A 138 23.22 -7.14 7.80
C SER A 138 23.53 -5.69 7.47
N THR A 139 22.89 -4.80 8.20
CA THR A 139 22.96 -3.35 8.01
C THR A 139 23.56 -2.72 9.27
N PRO A 140 24.61 -1.88 9.15
CA PRO A 140 25.18 -1.18 10.31
C PRO A 140 24.17 -0.25 10.98
N VAL A 141 24.12 -0.29 12.30
CA VAL A 141 23.36 0.68 13.11
C VAL A 141 24.26 1.87 13.40
N PRO A 142 23.92 3.09 12.91
CA PRO A 142 24.74 4.27 13.12
C PRO A 142 24.79 4.66 14.60
N GLU A 143 25.71 5.55 14.97
CA GLU A 143 25.82 6.05 16.34
C GLU A 143 24.63 6.92 16.77
N SER A 144 23.98 7.58 15.80
CA SER A 144 22.80 8.43 15.98
C SER A 144 22.11 8.69 14.64
N GLY A 145 20.85 9.11 14.68
CA GLY A 145 20.09 9.51 13.48
C GLY A 145 19.31 8.36 12.85
N SER A 146 18.67 8.61 11.71
CA SER A 146 17.93 7.59 10.98
C SER A 146 18.86 6.63 10.23
N MET A 147 18.31 5.48 9.86
CA MET A 147 18.97 4.51 8.98
C MET A 147 17.98 3.92 7.98
N THR A 148 18.51 3.30 6.93
CA THR A 148 17.71 2.57 5.95
C THR A 148 18.06 1.10 5.99
N VAL A 149 17.03 0.26 6.10
CA VAL A 149 17.14 -1.19 6.04
C VAL A 149 16.55 -1.67 4.72
N ASN A 150 17.28 -2.48 3.97
CA ASN A 150 16.79 -3.04 2.72
C ASN A 150 16.22 -4.43 2.92
N ILE A 151 15.05 -4.69 2.33
CA ILE A 151 14.49 -6.02 2.17
C ILE A 151 14.64 -6.41 0.71
N VAL A 152 15.34 -7.51 0.48
CA VAL A 152 15.65 -8.02 -0.85
C VAL A 152 15.27 -9.49 -0.94
N GLY A 153 14.99 -9.98 -2.14
CA GLY A 153 14.63 -11.37 -2.37
C GLY A 153 14.15 -11.57 -3.80
N GLU A 154 13.88 -12.82 -4.14
CA GLU A 154 13.30 -13.17 -5.44
C GLU A 154 11.79 -13.14 -5.34
N VAL A 155 11.14 -12.48 -6.32
CA VAL A 155 9.70 -12.53 -6.48
C VAL A 155 9.39 -13.75 -7.38
N PRO A 156 8.61 -14.74 -6.91
CA PRO A 156 8.25 -15.89 -7.73
C PRO A 156 7.49 -15.44 -8.99
N SER A 157 7.80 -16.07 -10.13
CA SER A 157 7.09 -15.78 -11.36
C SER A 157 5.68 -16.39 -11.35
N LEU A 158 4.75 -15.70 -12.00
CA LEU A 158 3.36 -16.11 -12.12
C LEU A 158 3.03 -16.38 -13.59
N THR A 159 2.56 -17.58 -13.91
CA THR A 159 2.10 -17.92 -15.27
C THR A 159 0.58 -17.97 -15.31
N VAL A 160 -0.02 -17.14 -16.16
CA VAL A 160 -1.47 -17.12 -16.38
C VAL A 160 -1.78 -17.71 -17.76
N GLN A 161 -2.66 -18.70 -17.81
CA GLN A 161 -2.95 -19.50 -19.01
C GLN A 161 -4.01 -18.86 -19.92
N SER A 162 -4.74 -17.86 -19.44
CA SER A 162 -5.83 -17.23 -20.18
C SER A 162 -5.57 -15.75 -20.34
N ALA A 163 -5.97 -15.21 -21.49
CA ALA A 163 -5.89 -13.77 -21.74
C ALA A 163 -6.71 -12.98 -20.72
N GLY A 164 -6.31 -11.74 -20.47
CA GLY A 164 -6.95 -10.82 -19.54
C GLY A 164 -5.98 -9.92 -18.81
N GLN A 165 -6.29 -9.58 -17.56
CA GLN A 165 -5.50 -8.68 -16.73
C GLN A 165 -5.10 -9.34 -15.41
N VAL A 166 -3.88 -9.06 -14.99
CA VAL A 166 -3.34 -9.44 -13.68
C VAL A 166 -2.93 -8.18 -12.96
N SER A 167 -3.58 -7.86 -11.83
CA SER A 167 -3.18 -6.72 -11.01
C SER A 167 -2.42 -7.18 -9.76
N PHE A 168 -1.47 -6.35 -9.33
CA PHE A 168 -0.60 -6.59 -8.19
C PHE A 168 -0.70 -5.40 -7.24
N ALA A 169 -0.87 -5.68 -5.96
CA ALA A 169 -0.89 -4.70 -4.88
C ALA A 169 -0.09 -5.20 -3.67
N VAL A 170 0.40 -4.28 -2.86
CA VAL A 170 1.02 -4.61 -1.56
C VAL A 170 -0.08 -5.02 -0.58
N GLY A 171 0.07 -6.18 0.05
CA GLY A 171 -0.88 -6.60 1.08
C GLY A 171 -0.76 -5.79 2.37
N ASP A 172 -1.85 -5.69 3.12
CA ASP A 172 -1.93 -4.84 4.31
C ASP A 172 -1.04 -5.32 5.47
N GLU A 173 -0.80 -6.63 5.56
CA GLU A 173 -0.04 -7.24 6.64
C GLU A 173 1.36 -7.67 6.19
N PHE A 174 2.35 -7.34 7.02
CA PHE A 174 3.73 -7.73 6.88
C PHE A 174 4.26 -8.26 8.21
N SER A 175 5.15 -9.26 8.18
CA SER A 175 5.89 -9.69 9.36
C SER A 175 7.36 -9.80 9.02
N GLY A 176 8.19 -9.06 9.76
CA GLY A 176 9.62 -9.22 9.82
C GLY A 176 10.03 -10.18 10.93
N ARG A 177 11.18 -10.83 10.79
CA ARG A 177 11.89 -11.52 11.88
C ARG A 177 13.29 -10.94 11.97
N VAL A 178 13.53 -10.13 12.99
CA VAL A 178 14.65 -9.19 13.07
C VAL A 178 15.60 -9.58 14.20
N THR A 179 16.89 -9.54 13.93
CA THR A 179 17.97 -9.89 14.86
C THR A 179 18.98 -8.74 14.96
N PRO A 180 18.91 -7.91 16.02
CA PRO A 180 19.98 -6.99 16.36
C PRO A 180 21.19 -7.76 16.92
N ARG A 181 22.37 -7.48 16.38
CA ARG A 181 23.65 -8.12 16.71
C ARG A 181 24.63 -7.12 17.29
N ARG A 182 25.48 -7.56 18.21
CA ARG A 182 26.63 -6.78 18.71
C ARG A 182 27.76 -6.76 17.68
N ALA A 183 28.76 -5.92 17.93
CA ALA A 183 29.93 -5.79 17.07
C ALA A 183 30.75 -7.09 16.93
N ASP A 184 30.67 -8.00 17.91
CA ASP A 184 31.31 -9.32 17.87
C ASP A 184 30.47 -10.39 17.16
N GLY A 185 29.30 -10.03 16.60
CA GLY A 185 28.37 -10.93 15.93
C GLY A 185 27.45 -11.71 16.86
N SER A 186 27.57 -11.56 18.19
CA SER A 186 26.63 -12.17 19.13
C SER A 186 25.26 -11.49 19.10
N GLU A 187 24.20 -12.19 19.52
CA GLU A 187 22.88 -11.57 19.69
C GLU A 187 22.89 -10.55 20.81
N THR A 188 22.22 -9.42 20.62
CA THR A 188 21.90 -8.52 21.74
C THR A 188 21.00 -9.21 22.77
N SER A 189 20.78 -8.60 23.94
CA SER A 189 19.86 -9.13 24.94
C SER A 189 18.41 -9.22 24.47
N LEU A 190 18.06 -8.54 23.37
CA LEU A 190 16.73 -8.62 22.77
C LEU A 190 16.54 -9.92 21.96
N GLY A 191 17.62 -10.59 21.56
CA GLY A 191 17.57 -11.77 20.72
C GLY A 191 16.92 -11.50 19.36
N THR A 192 16.41 -12.56 18.72
CA THR A 192 15.57 -12.43 17.52
C THR A 192 14.11 -12.25 17.91
N PHE A 193 13.41 -11.31 17.27
CA PHE A 193 11.99 -11.06 17.51
C PHE A 193 11.20 -10.94 16.20
N ASP A 194 9.89 -11.19 16.29
CA ASP A 194 8.96 -10.93 15.20
C ASP A 194 8.48 -9.48 15.26
N LEU A 195 8.42 -8.83 14.11
CA LEU A 195 8.02 -7.43 13.92
C LEU A 195 6.77 -7.42 13.03
N PRO A 196 5.57 -7.52 13.61
CA PRO A 196 4.34 -7.39 12.84
C PRO A 196 4.15 -5.93 12.45
N CYS A 197 3.76 -5.70 11.20
CA CYS A 197 3.43 -4.38 10.67
C CYS A 197 2.13 -4.43 9.88
N THR A 198 1.41 -3.32 9.92
CA THR A 198 0.17 -3.12 9.17
C THR A 198 0.25 -1.84 8.36
N MET A 199 -0.19 -1.85 7.11
CA MET A 199 -0.23 -0.66 6.26
C MET A 199 -1.15 0.39 6.86
N ASP A 200 -0.70 1.65 6.87
CA ASP A 200 -1.53 2.75 7.33
C ASP A 200 -2.69 3.00 6.34
N ALA A 201 -3.89 3.23 6.88
CA ALA A 201 -5.10 3.36 6.07
C ALA A 201 -5.09 4.61 5.16
N GLY A 202 -5.81 4.51 4.03
CA GLY A 202 -6.03 5.64 3.11
C GLY A 202 -4.94 5.86 2.06
N GLN A 203 -3.97 4.93 1.97
CA GLN A 203 -2.97 4.89 0.90
C GLN A 203 -3.43 3.95 -0.23
N ASP A 204 -2.94 4.16 -1.45
CA ASP A 204 -3.19 3.26 -2.57
C ASP A 204 -2.13 2.15 -2.60
N PRO A 205 -2.47 0.87 -2.37
CA PRO A 205 -1.49 -0.22 -2.35
C PRO A 205 -1.10 -0.74 -3.75
N SER A 206 -1.74 -0.24 -4.81
CA SER A 206 -1.55 -0.75 -6.18
C SER A 206 -0.11 -0.56 -6.66
N LEU A 207 0.46 -1.64 -7.21
CA LEU A 207 1.79 -1.66 -7.81
C LEU A 207 1.72 -1.59 -9.34
N ALA A 208 1.08 -2.58 -9.97
CA ALA A 208 1.03 -2.68 -11.43
C ALA A 208 -0.18 -3.49 -11.91
N THR A 209 -0.51 -3.35 -13.20
CA THR A 209 -1.45 -4.24 -13.91
C THR A 209 -0.80 -4.74 -15.20
N VAL A 210 -0.62 -6.04 -15.32
CA VAL A 210 -0.01 -6.70 -16.48
C VAL A 210 -1.09 -7.26 -17.39
N THR A 211 -1.01 -6.99 -18.69
CA THR A 211 -1.92 -7.56 -19.68
C THR A 211 -1.43 -8.94 -20.13
N VAL A 212 -2.32 -9.93 -20.16
CA VAL A 212 -2.07 -11.26 -20.71
C VAL A 212 -2.83 -11.37 -22.03
N SER A 213 -2.13 -11.65 -23.14
CA SER A 213 -2.71 -11.69 -24.50
C SER A 213 -2.63 -13.04 -25.17
#